data_AF-A0A952B7N9-F1
#
_entry.id   AF-A0A952B7N9-F1
#
_cell.length_a   1.000
_cell.length_b   1.000
_cell.length_c   1.000
_cell.angle_alpha   90.00
_cell.angle_beta   90.00
_cell.angle_gamma   90.00
#
_symmetry.space_group_name_H-M   'P 1'
#
loop_
_entity.id
_entity.type
_entity.pdbx_description
1 polymer ?
#
loop_
_entity_poly.entity_id
_entity_poly.type
_entity_poly.pdbx_seq_one_letter_code
_entity_poly.pdbx_strand_id
1 'polypeptide(L)'
;MDTTQHKRYIQTFCRIVYAQRKMRNILKTALVVGISVAAAGNYWDLHTELVKDNSFYNQRLKEILTSGQEHWEAADGKKSFSQMPKREKRG
;
A
#
# COMPACT_ATOMS: atom_id res chain seq x y z
N MET A 1 7.72 -17.60 17.84
CA MET A 1 6.72 -16.71 17.20
C MET A 1 7.14 -16.48 15.77
N ASP A 2 6.26 -16.78 14.80
CA ASP A 2 6.56 -16.70 13.38
C ASP A 2 6.59 -15.22 12.92
N THR A 3 7.79 -14.65 12.84
CA THR A 3 8.02 -13.22 12.55
C THR A 3 7.57 -12.81 11.14
N THR A 4 7.31 -13.79 10.27
CA THR A 4 6.91 -13.57 8.87
C THR A 4 5.48 -13.04 8.75
N GLN A 5 4.54 -13.56 9.55
CA GLN A 5 3.14 -13.13 9.52
C GLN A 5 2.96 -11.69 9.98
N HIS A 6 3.66 -11.31 11.06
CA HIS A 6 3.66 -9.96 11.59
C HIS A 6 4.15 -8.91 10.56
N LYS A 7 5.23 -9.23 9.83
CA LYS A 7 5.76 -8.36 8.76
C LYS A 7 4.76 -8.17 7.62
N ARG A 8 4.08 -9.23 7.18
CA ARG A 8 3.06 -9.18 6.13
C ARG A 8 1.84 -8.35 6.54
N TYR A 9 1.42 -8.50 7.79
CA TYR A 9 0.34 -7.69 8.37
C TYR A 9 0.70 -6.20 8.34
N ILE A 10 1.90 -5.83 8.84
CA ILE A 10 2.36 -4.45 8.82
C ILE A 10 2.42 -3.91 7.39
N GLN A 11 3.01 -4.65 6.45
CA GLN A 11 3.09 -4.21 5.05
C GLN A 11 1.72 -3.98 4.43
N THR A 12 0.75 -4.84 4.71
CA THR A 12 -0.63 -4.69 4.24
C THR A 12 -1.26 -3.43 4.82
N PHE A 13 -1.16 -3.22 6.13
CA PHE A 13 -1.65 -2.02 6.81
C PHE A 13 -1.07 -0.74 6.21
N CYS A 14 0.25 -0.71 6.02
CA CYS A 14 0.96 0.43 5.43
C CYS A 14 0.44 0.79 4.03
N ARG A 15 0.24 -0.21 3.18
CA ARG A 15 -0.23 -0.03 1.80
C ARG A 15 -1.66 0.51 1.76
N ILE A 16 -2.53 0.06 2.66
CA ILE A 16 -3.90 0.57 2.79
C ILE A 16 -3.90 2.03 3.21
N VAL A 17 -3.17 2.37 4.27
CA VAL A 17 -3.08 3.74 4.77
C VAL A 17 -2.56 4.68 3.70
N TYR A 18 -1.49 4.29 2.99
CA TYR A 18 -0.93 5.08 1.89
C TYR A 18 -1.95 5.25 0.75
N ALA A 19 -2.51 4.15 0.25
CA ALA A 19 -3.45 4.17 -0.87
C ALA A 19 -4.71 5.00 -0.54
N GLN A 20 -5.24 4.86 0.69
CA GLN A 20 -6.42 5.59 1.13
C GLN A 20 -6.15 7.09 1.25
N ARG A 21 -4.97 7.49 1.74
CA ARG A 21 -4.58 8.91 1.78
C ARG A 21 -4.42 9.52 0.38
N LYS A 22 -3.91 8.75 -0.59
CA LYS A 22 -3.70 9.21 -1.97
C LYS A 22 -4.98 9.26 -2.79
N MET A 23 -5.82 8.22 -2.69
CA MET A 23 -7.00 8.05 -3.54
C MET A 23 -8.28 8.58 -2.90
N ARG A 24 -8.33 8.69 -1.57
CA ARG A 24 -9.51 9.10 -0.78
C ARG A 24 -10.78 8.33 -1.16
N ASN A 25 -10.62 7.07 -1.55
CA ASN A 25 -11.70 6.22 -2.01
C ASN A 25 -11.41 4.77 -1.61
N ILE A 26 -12.26 4.23 -0.72
CA ILE A 26 -12.03 2.93 -0.10
C ILE A 26 -12.11 1.77 -1.10
N LEU A 27 -12.95 1.88 -2.13
CA LEU A 27 -13.07 0.88 -3.19
C LEU A 27 -11.80 0.80 -4.03
N LYS A 28 -11.28 1.96 -4.46
CA LYS A 28 -10.01 2.03 -5.22
C LYS A 28 -8.84 1.52 -4.39
N THR A 29 -8.81 1.86 -3.10
CA THR A 29 -7.80 1.35 -2.17
C THR A 29 -7.84 -0.18 -2.06
N ALA A 30 -9.03 -0.76 -1.85
CA ALA A 30 -9.20 -2.21 -1.76
C ALA A 30 -8.72 -2.93 -3.03
N LEU A 31 -9.08 -2.39 -4.21
CA LEU A 31 -8.66 -2.92 -5.52
C LEU A 31 -7.13 -2.89 -5.70
N VAL A 32 -6.50 -1.78 -5.34
CA VAL A 32 -5.05 -1.62 -5.53
C VAL A 32 -4.22 -2.44 -4.55
N VAL A 33 -4.70 -2.63 -3.32
CA VAL A 33 -4.02 -3.46 -2.31
C VAL A 33 -4.32 -4.96 -2.51
N GLY A 34 -5.42 -5.29 -3.20
CA GLY A 34 -5.82 -6.68 -3.46
C GLY A 34 -6.50 -7.33 -2.25
N ILE A 35 -7.36 -6.58 -1.55
CA ILE A 35 -8.10 -7.06 -0.36
C ILE A 35 -9.59 -6.73 -0.48
N SER A 36 -10.41 -7.30 0.41
CA SER A 36 -11.83 -6.95 0.48
C SER A 36 -12.03 -5.50 0.94
N VAL A 37 -13.13 -4.89 0.50
CA VAL A 37 -13.52 -3.52 0.89
C VAL A 37 -13.73 -3.43 2.40
N ALA A 38 -14.34 -4.45 3.00
CA ALA A 38 -14.53 -4.53 4.45
C ALA A 38 -13.20 -4.54 5.21
N ALA A 39 -12.21 -5.31 4.74
CA ALA A 39 -10.89 -5.31 5.36
C ALA A 39 -10.22 -3.93 5.23
N ALA A 40 -10.26 -3.32 4.04
CA ALA A 40 -9.72 -1.97 3.83
C ALA A 40 -10.37 -0.94 4.77
N GLY A 41 -11.69 -1.03 4.97
CA GLY A 41 -12.44 -0.21 5.91
C GLY A 41 -11.95 -0.37 7.34
N ASN A 42 -11.90 -1.61 7.85
CA ASN A 42 -11.44 -1.89 9.20
C ASN A 42 -10.02 -1.35 9.48
N TYR A 43 -9.11 -1.50 8.52
CA TYR A 43 -7.75 -0.98 8.65
C TYR A 43 -7.70 0.55 8.63
N TRP A 44 -8.58 1.18 7.86
CA TRP A 44 -8.68 2.64 7.84
C TRP A 44 -9.25 3.18 9.14
N ASP A 45 -10.30 2.54 9.67
CA ASP A 45 -10.93 2.91 10.94
C ASP A 45 -9.92 2.81 12.09
N LEU A 46 -9.18 1.69 12.15
CA LEU A 46 -8.08 1.49 13.09
C LEU A 46 -7.01 2.58 12.96
N HIS A 47 -6.64 2.98 11.74
CA HIS A 47 -5.71 4.10 11.54
C HIS A 47 -6.29 5.40 12.11
N THR A 48 -7.56 5.73 11.83
CA THR A 48 -8.18 6.96 12.35
C THR A 48 -8.32 6.99 13.87
N GLU A 49 -8.58 5.85 14.51
CA GLU A 49 -8.57 5.74 15.97
C GLU A 49 -7.18 6.01 16.53
N LEU A 50 -6.14 5.40 15.96
CA LEU A 50 -4.76 5.55 16.41
C LEU A 50 -4.18 6.96 16.15
N VAL A 51 -4.62 7.65 15.10
CA VAL A 51 -4.21 9.05 14.80
C VAL A 51 -4.70 10.04 15.84
N LYS A 52 -5.89 9.81 16.43
CA LYS A 52 -6.52 10.77 17.35
C LYS A 52 -5.71 10.99 18.63
N ASP A 53 -4.82 10.05 18.96
CA ASP A 53 -4.31 9.94 20.33
C ASP A 53 -2.79 10.11 20.49
N ASN A 54 -1.98 10.28 19.43
CA ASN A 54 -0.53 10.20 19.68
C ASN A 54 0.45 10.89 18.69
N SER A 55 1.39 11.66 19.24
CA SER A 55 2.56 12.19 18.51
C SER A 55 3.48 11.07 18.02
N PHE A 56 3.56 9.96 18.76
CA PHE A 56 4.33 8.76 18.38
C PHE A 56 3.77 8.09 17.13
N TYR A 57 2.44 8.10 16.98
CA TYR A 57 1.78 7.54 15.80
C TYR A 57 2.16 8.33 14.53
N ASN A 58 2.24 9.66 14.61
CA ASN A 58 2.64 10.51 13.48
C ASN A 58 4.08 10.23 13.03
N GLN A 59 5.00 9.97 13.96
CA GLN A 59 6.38 9.59 13.62
C GLN A 59 6.42 8.25 12.87
N ARG A 60 5.75 7.23 13.40
CA ARG A 60 5.68 5.90 12.78
C ARG A 60 4.95 5.92 11.43
N LEU A 61 3.91 6.74 11.32
CA LEU A 61 3.20 6.95 10.07
C LEU A 61 4.08 7.59 9.00
N LYS A 62 4.96 8.53 9.38
CA LYS A 62 5.92 9.14 8.45
C LYS A 62 6.89 8.10 7.89
N GLU A 63 7.44 7.24 8.73
CA GLU A 63 8.32 6.13 8.30
C GLU A 63 7.63 5.16 7.33
N ILE A 64 6.36 4.86 7.62
CA ILE A 64 5.51 4.03 6.76
C ILE A 64 5.27 4.69 5.39
N LEU A 65 4.98 5.98 5.36
CA LEU A 65 4.74 6.71 4.12
C LEU A 65 5.99 6.74 3.25
N THR A 66 7.17 6.96 3.83
CA THR A 66 8.45 6.89 3.11
C THR A 66 8.67 5.51 2.49
N SER A 67 8.55 4.45 3.29
CA SER A 67 8.75 3.07 2.82
C SER A 67 7.72 2.67 1.75
N GLY A 68 6.47 3.12 1.91
CA GLY A 68 5.40 2.88 0.95
C GLY A 68 5.62 3.60 -0.38
N GLN A 69 6.16 4.81 -0.34
CA GLN A 69 6.51 5.58 -1.54
C GLN A 69 7.63 4.88 -2.32
N GLU A 70 8.70 4.46 -1.66
CA GLU A 70 9.81 3.73 -2.30
C GLU A 70 9.33 2.43 -2.98
N HIS A 71 8.44 1.69 -2.33
CA HIS A 71 7.83 0.49 -2.92
C HIS A 71 7.00 0.84 -4.16
N TRP A 72 6.22 1.93 -4.12
CA TRP A 72 5.43 2.38 -5.26
C TRP A 72 6.28 2.82 -6.44
N GLU A 73 7.31 3.62 -6.20
CA GLU A 73 8.26 4.05 -7.22
C GLU A 73 9.00 2.86 -7.84
N ALA A 74 9.40 1.88 -7.03
CA ALA A 74 10.00 0.64 -7.52
C ALA A 74 9.01 -0.25 -8.30
N ALA A 75 7.73 -0.28 -7.91
CA ALA A 75 6.70 -1.04 -8.59
C ALA A 75 6.31 -0.41 -9.94
N ASP A 76 6.21 0.92 -10.01
CA ASP A 76 5.97 1.65 -11.27
C ASP A 76 7.20 1.59 -12.18
N GLY A 77 8.41 1.67 -11.62
CA GLY A 77 9.66 1.48 -12.38
C GLY A 77 9.76 0.12 -13.05
N LYS A 78 9.13 -0.94 -12.52
CA LYS A 78 9.08 -2.27 -13.14
C LYS A 78 8.08 -2.36 -14.30
N LYS A 79 7.06 -1.49 -14.35
CA LYS A 79 6.10 -1.44 -15.48
C LYS A 79 6.73 -0.88 -16.75
N SER A 80 7.68 0.05 -16.65
CA SER A 80 8.33 0.64 -17.85
C SER A 80 9.23 -0.36 -18.59
N PHE A 81 9.81 -1.36 -17.92
CA PHE A 81 10.60 -2.42 -18.56
C PHE A 81 9.77 -3.48 -19.30
N SER A 82 8.45 -3.54 -19.05
CA SER A 82 7.57 -4.55 -19.65
C SER A 82 7.01 -4.13 -21.02
N GLN A 83 7.35 -2.94 -21.53
CA GLN A 83 7.02 -2.50 -22.89
C GLN A 83 8.19 -2.75 -23.86
N MET A 84 8.71 -3.98 -23.91
CA MET A 84 9.48 -4.39 -25.08
C MET A 84 8.49 -4.65 -26.24
N PRO A 85 8.63 -4.01 -27.40
CA PRO A 85 7.74 -4.24 -28.53
C PRO A 85 7.83 -5.72 -28.94
N LYS A 86 6.66 -6.35 -28.99
CA LYS A 86 6.45 -7.72 -29.45
C LYS A 86 7.03 -7.83 -30.87
N ARG A 87 8.13 -8.58 -30.99
CA ARG A 87 8.86 -8.85 -32.24
C ARG A 87 7.88 -9.22 -33.35
N GLU A 88 7.75 -8.36 -34.36
CA GLU A 88 6.97 -8.54 -35.58
C GLU A 88 7.48 -9.81 -36.28
N LYS A 89 6.67 -10.87 -36.30
CA LYS A 89 6.93 -12.03 -37.17
C LYS A 89 6.53 -11.62 -38.58
N ARG A 90 7.50 -11.23 -39.40
CA ARG A 90 7.33 -11.18 -40.86
C ARG A 90 7.43 -12.61 -41.39
N GLY A 91 6.29 -13.11 -41.88
CA GLY A 91 6.23 -14.18 -42.88
C GLY A 91 6.24 -13.59 -44.28
#